data_AF-A0A1G7H0C5-F1
#
_entry.id   AF-A0A1G7H0C5-F1
#
_cell.length_a   1.000
_cell.length_b   1.000
_cell.length_c   1.000
_cell.angle_alpha   90.00
_cell.angle_beta   90.00
_cell.angle_gamma   90.00
#
_symmetry.space_group_name_H-M   'P 1'
#
loop_
_entity.id
_entity.type
_entity.pdbx_description
1 polymer ?
#
loop_
_entity_poly.entity_id
_entity_poly.type
_entity_poly.pdbx_seq_one_letter_code
_entity_poly.pdbx_strand_id
1 'polypeptide(L)'
;MAATPEQRSLSSNRLYQYDQVKSDLQAGFTPDFFGKPEATAEAILKLVDSENPPLRLFLGSKAYPWVKQVYQTRYAEWDAWSEVSNEAHGH
;
A
#
# COMPACT_ATOMS: atom_id res chain seq x y z
N MET A 1 1.91 40.99 -22.27
CA MET A 1 2.88 39.90 -22.08
C MET A 1 2.14 38.74 -21.45
N ALA A 2 1.99 37.64 -22.18
CA ALA A 2 1.17 36.50 -21.75
C ALA A 2 1.89 35.70 -20.65
N ALA A 3 1.15 35.24 -19.65
CA ALA A 3 1.66 34.35 -18.61
C ALA A 3 2.01 32.97 -19.22
N THR A 4 3.17 32.43 -18.86
CA THR A 4 3.66 31.13 -19.35
C THR A 4 2.91 29.97 -18.67
N PRO A 5 2.64 28.85 -19.38
CA PRO A 5 1.80 27.75 -18.86
C PRO A 5 2.43 26.85 -17.76
N GLU A 6 3.61 27.20 -17.22
CA GLU A 6 4.51 26.23 -16.58
C GLU A 6 4.46 26.17 -15.03
N GLN A 7 3.46 26.78 -14.39
CA GLN A 7 3.34 26.75 -12.92
C GLN A 7 1.95 26.29 -12.49
N ARG A 8 1.60 25.03 -12.80
CA ARG A 8 0.51 24.36 -12.08
C ARG A 8 1.01 23.99 -10.68
N SER A 9 0.89 24.92 -9.72
CA SER A 9 0.95 24.57 -8.31
C SER A 9 -0.31 23.77 -7.94
N LEU A 10 -0.28 22.45 -8.13
CA LEU A 10 -1.27 21.55 -7.54
C LEU A 10 -0.96 21.32 -6.05
N SER A 11 -0.77 22.39 -5.28
CA SER A 11 -0.61 22.31 -3.83
C SER A 11 -1.84 22.94 -3.18
N SER A 12 -2.63 22.13 -2.48
CA SER A 12 -3.73 22.60 -1.65
C SER A 12 -3.22 23.56 -0.57
N ASN A 13 -4.03 24.54 -0.19
CA ASN A 13 -3.75 25.41 0.96
C ASN A 13 -3.46 24.57 2.22
N ARG A 14 -2.43 24.96 2.99
CA ARG A 14 -2.08 24.27 4.24
C ARG A 14 -3.25 24.37 5.22
N LEU A 15 -3.62 23.23 5.79
CA LEU A 15 -4.57 23.13 6.89
C LEU A 15 -3.79 22.78 8.17
N TYR A 16 -3.70 23.74 9.10
CA TYR A 16 -2.88 23.61 10.32
C TYR A 16 -3.33 22.45 11.22
N GLN A 17 -4.61 22.04 11.14
CA GLN A 17 -5.17 20.92 11.88
C GLN A 17 -4.46 19.58 11.56
N TYR A 18 -3.81 19.46 10.39
CA TYR A 18 -3.08 18.25 10.00
C TYR A 18 -1.58 18.31 10.32
N ASP A 19 -1.08 19.41 10.87
CA ASP A 19 0.36 19.60 11.05
C ASP A 19 0.97 18.53 11.96
N GLN A 20 0.30 18.21 13.07
CA GLN A 20 0.77 17.18 14.00
C GLN A 20 0.82 15.81 13.33
N VAL A 21 -0.26 15.38 12.67
CA VAL A 21 -0.32 14.08 11.99
C VAL A 21 0.73 13.97 10.88
N LYS A 22 0.97 15.05 10.13
CA LYS A 22 2.02 15.08 9.09
C LYS A 22 3.41 15.01 9.70
N SER A 23 3.64 15.73 10.80
CA SER A 23 4.90 15.68 11.55
C SER A 23 5.18 14.27 12.06
N ASP A 24 4.19 13.64 12.68
CA ASP A 24 4.33 12.28 13.22
C ASP A 24 4.56 11.24 12.12
N LEU A 25 3.86 11.38 10.99
CA LEU A 25 4.08 10.54 9.81
C LEU A 25 5.51 10.69 9.27
N GLN A 26 5.98 11.92 9.12
CA GLN A 26 7.34 12.18 8.63
C GLN A 26 8.40 11.67 9.60
N ALA A 27 8.18 11.81 10.91
CA ALA A 27 9.08 11.28 11.94
C ALA A 27 9.17 9.74 11.91
N GLY A 28 8.15 9.06 11.40
CA GLY A 28 8.13 7.61 11.20
C GLY A 28 8.88 7.12 9.96
N PHE A 29 9.33 8.00 9.07
CA PHE A 29 10.06 7.60 7.86
C PHE A 29 11.55 7.41 8.14
N THR A 30 12.01 6.19 7.90
CA THR A 30 13.44 5.87 7.86
C THR A 30 13.99 6.07 6.44
N PRO A 31 15.30 6.22 6.25
CA PRO A 31 15.89 6.33 4.91
C PRO A 31 15.57 5.15 3.98
N ASP A 32 15.38 3.94 4.54
CA ASP A 32 14.99 2.73 3.79
C ASP A 32 13.47 2.62 3.55
N PHE A 33 12.67 3.58 4.02
CA PHE A 33 11.23 3.61 3.78
C PHE A 33 10.93 3.82 2.29
N PHE A 34 11.72 4.67 1.62
CA PHE A 34 11.56 4.97 0.21
C PHE A 34 12.51 4.12 -0.65
N GLY A 35 11.95 3.50 -1.69
CA GLY A 35 12.72 2.78 -2.70
C GLY A 35 13.28 3.70 -3.79
N LYS A 36 14.13 3.14 -4.67
CA LYS A 36 14.58 3.81 -5.88
C LYS A 36 13.49 3.74 -6.95
N PRO A 37 12.98 4.87 -7.48
CA PRO A 37 11.93 4.86 -8.50
C PRO A 37 12.30 4.04 -9.74
N GLU A 38 13.58 4.05 -10.14
CA GLU A 38 14.09 3.37 -11.33
C GLU A 38 13.87 1.85 -11.28
N ALA A 39 13.89 1.25 -10.08
CA ALA A 39 13.67 -0.18 -9.91
C ALA A 39 12.21 -0.61 -10.20
N THR A 40 11.27 0.35 -10.20
CA THR A 40 9.85 0.06 -10.43
C THR A 40 9.59 -0.33 -11.88
N ALA A 41 10.25 0.33 -12.83
CA ALA A 41 10.05 0.09 -14.26
C ALA A 41 10.40 -1.36 -14.64
N GLU A 42 11.56 -1.85 -14.17
CA GLU A 42 12.00 -3.23 -14.41
C GLU A 42 11.02 -4.26 -13.84
N ALA A 43 10.52 -4.04 -12.62
CA ALA A 43 9.54 -4.94 -12.00
C ALA A 43 8.22 -5.02 -12.80
N ILE A 44 7.77 -3.89 -13.37
CA ILE A 44 6.57 -3.83 -14.20
C ILE A 44 6.79 -4.53 -15.54
N LEU A 45 7.92 -4.28 -16.20
CA LEU A 45 8.23 -4.95 -17.48
C LEU A 45 8.29 -6.47 -17.31
N LYS A 46 8.93 -6.94 -16.24
CA LYS A 46 8.93 -8.36 -15.88
C LYS A 46 7.52 -8.94 -15.64
N LEU A 47 6.62 -8.15 -15.05
CA LEU A 47 5.22 -8.56 -14.87
C LEU A 47 4.51 -8.72 -16.21
N VAL A 48 4.70 -7.76 -17.13
CA VAL A 48 4.09 -7.75 -18.46
C VAL A 48 4.57 -8.94 -19.30
N ASP A 49 5.86 -9.28 -19.20
CA ASP A 49 6.47 -10.40 -19.93
C ASP A 49 6.17 -11.78 -19.32
N SER A 50 5.49 -11.85 -18.18
CA SER A 50 5.18 -13.12 -17.50
C SER A 50 4.08 -13.90 -18.22
N GLU A 51 4.31 -15.17 -18.53
CA GLU A 51 3.29 -16.06 -19.11
C GLU A 51 2.05 -16.21 -18.21
N ASN A 52 2.26 -16.21 -16.88
CA ASN A 52 1.21 -16.35 -15.88
C ASN A 52 1.34 -15.22 -14.84
N PRO A 53 0.90 -13.99 -15.16
CA PRO A 53 1.05 -12.86 -14.26
C PRO A 53 0.13 -13.01 -13.04
N PRO A 54 0.57 -12.63 -11.83
CA PRO A 54 -0.31 -12.58 -10.67
C PRO A 54 -1.41 -11.52 -10.85
N LEU A 55 -2.58 -11.76 -10.27
CA LEU A 55 -3.68 -10.78 -10.24
C LEU A 55 -3.32 -9.50 -9.47
N ARG A 56 -2.36 -9.58 -8.55
CA ARG A 56 -1.90 -8.48 -7.71
C ARG A 56 -0.38 -8.59 -7.51
N LEU A 57 0.35 -7.55 -7.88
CA LEU A 57 1.78 -7.41 -7.61
C LEU A 57 1.99 -6.35 -6.52
N PHE A 58 2.80 -6.67 -5.52
CA PHE A 58 3.25 -5.71 -4.51
C PHE A 58 4.61 -5.13 -4.93
N LEU A 59 4.72 -3.80 -4.88
CA LEU A 59 5.97 -3.09 -5.17
C LEU A 59 6.59 -2.59 -3.86
N GLY A 60 7.91 -2.71 -3.76
CA GLY A 60 8.67 -2.39 -2.56
C GLY A 60 8.70 -3.50 -1.52
N SER A 61 9.58 -3.35 -0.53
CA SER A 61 9.91 -4.40 0.46
C SER A 61 8.93 -4.52 1.62
N LYS A 62 8.07 -3.52 1.85
CA LYS A 62 7.21 -3.43 3.05
C LYS A 62 5.80 -4.00 2.82
N ALA A 63 5.26 -3.86 1.62
CA ALA A 63 3.86 -4.17 1.33
C ALA A 63 3.52 -5.66 1.51
N TYR A 64 4.30 -6.57 0.93
CA TYR A 64 4.01 -8.01 1.05
C TYR A 64 4.06 -8.53 2.49
N PRO A 65 5.10 -8.23 3.31
CA PRO A 65 5.09 -8.60 4.73
C PRO A 65 3.86 -8.11 5.50
N TRP A 66 3.44 -6.87 5.30
CA TRP A 66 2.24 -6.33 5.95
C TRP A 66 0.96 -7.04 5.51
N VAL A 67 0.78 -7.24 4.21
CA VAL A 67 -0.40 -7.97 3.71
C VAL A 67 -0.40 -9.39 4.26
N LYS A 68 0.73 -10.08 4.23
CA LYS A 68 0.86 -11.43 4.79
C LYS A 68 0.41 -11.47 6.25
N GLN A 69 0.89 -10.55 7.08
CA GLN A 69 0.50 -10.45 8.48
C GLN A 69 -1.02 -10.25 8.64
N VAL A 70 -1.60 -9.30 7.92
CA VAL A 70 -3.05 -9.00 7.99
C VAL A 70 -3.90 -10.22 7.60
N TYR A 71 -3.54 -10.91 6.51
CA TYR A 71 -4.27 -12.11 6.09
C TYR A 71 -4.09 -13.26 7.07
N GLN A 72 -2.91 -13.42 7.67
CA GLN A 72 -2.69 -14.42 8.72
C GLN A 72 -3.56 -14.14 9.95
N THR A 73 -3.66 -12.88 10.39
CA THR A 73 -4.54 -12.50 11.50
C THR A 73 -6.01 -12.77 11.18
N ARG A 74 -6.48 -12.37 10.00
CA ARG A 74 -7.87 -12.61 9.56
C ARG A 74 -8.17 -14.10 9.47
N TYR A 75 -7.26 -14.87 8.90
CA TYR A 75 -7.42 -16.31 8.79
C TYR A 75 -7.50 -16.96 10.18
N ALA A 76 -6.62 -16.58 11.11
CA ALA A 76 -6.66 -17.10 12.47
C ALA A 76 -7.98 -16.80 13.19
N GLU A 77 -8.54 -15.60 12.97
CA GLU A 77 -9.85 -15.23 13.49
C GLU A 77 -10.97 -16.11 12.91
N TRP A 78 -11.00 -16.31 11.58
CA TRP A 78 -12.00 -17.16 10.93
C TRP A 78 -11.87 -18.63 11.33
N ASP A 79 -10.64 -19.13 11.46
CA ASP A 79 -10.35 -20.49 11.88
C ASP A 79 -10.87 -20.75 13.31
N ALA A 80 -10.67 -19.79 14.22
CA ALA A 80 -11.18 -19.85 15.60
C ALA A 80 -12.72 -19.85 15.70
N TRP A 81 -13.43 -19.36 14.69
CA TRP A 81 -14.89 -19.32 14.62
C TRP A 81 -15.48 -20.34 13.62
N SER A 82 -14.65 -21.26 13.11
CA SER A 82 -15.06 -22.22 12.09
C SER A 82 -16.17 -23.16 12.57
N GLU A 83 -16.08 -23.65 13.81
CA GLU A 83 -17.10 -24.52 14.42
C GLU A 83 -18.46 -23.81 14.50
N VAL A 84 -18.52 -22.62 15.11
CA VAL A 84 -19.75 -21.82 15.21
C VAL A 84 -20.36 -21.55 13.82
N SER A 85 -19.51 -21.25 12.83
CA SER A 85 -19.95 -21.00 11.45
C SER A 85 -20.52 -22.26 10.79
N ASN A 86 -19.95 -23.44 11.07
CA ASN A 86 -20.41 -24.72 10.55
C ASN A 86 -21.70 -25.17 11.24
N GLU A 87 -21.80 -25.04 12.57
CA GLU A 87 -23.01 -25.36 13.34
C GLU A 87 -24.21 -24.53 12.89
N ALA A 88 -23.99 -23.27 12.50
CA ALA A 88 -25.02 -22.40 11.96
C ALA A 88 -25.67 -22.93 10.66
N HIS A 89 -25.07 -23.93 10.00
CA HIS A 89 -25.68 -24.60 8.85
C HIS A 89 -26.95 -25.39 9.26
N GLY A 90 -26.98 -25.95 10.48
CA GLY A 90 -28.20 -26.50 11.09
C GLY A 90 -28.65 -27.87 10.55
N HIS A 91 -27.72 -28.75 10.19
CA HIS A 91 -28.00 -30.13 9.75
C HIS A 91 -27.03 -31.10 10.41
#